data_AF-A0A923R3G3-F1
#
_entry.id   AF-A0A923R3G3-F1
#
_cell.length_a   1.000
_cell.length_b   1.000
_cell.length_c   1.000
_cell.angle_alpha   90.00
_cell.angle_beta   90.00
_cell.angle_gamma   90.00
#
_symmetry.space_group_name_H-M   'P 1'
#
loop_
_entity.id
_entity.type
_entity.pdbx_description
1 polymer ?
#
loop_
_entity_poly.entity_id
_entity_poly.type
_entity_poly.pdbx_seq_one_letter_code
_entity_poly.pdbx_strand_id
1 'polypeptide(L)'
;MQQYHDLMRHILSDGVKKEDRTGTGTISVFGYQMRFDLAKGFPLVTTKKLHTKSIIHELLWFLQGETNVKYLKDNGVSIWNEWADENGELGPVYGSQWRSWKGANGETIDQITQVINQIKKNPDSRRLIVSAWNVADVNKMAL
;
A
#
# COMPACT_ATOMS: atom_id res chain seq x y z
N MET A 1 8.58 18.07 -4.14
CA MET A 1 9.12 17.15 -3.11
C MET A 1 9.56 17.85 -1.84
N GLN A 2 9.57 19.19 -1.77
CA GLN A 2 9.75 19.94 -0.53
C GLN A 2 8.83 19.43 0.59
N GLN A 3 7.58 19.09 0.25
CA GLN A 3 6.58 18.51 1.15
C GLN A 3 7.08 17.27 1.92
N TYR A 4 7.81 16.37 1.25
CA TYR A 4 8.39 15.17 1.87
C TYR A 4 9.51 15.54 2.85
N HIS A 5 10.35 16.52 2.51
CA HIS A 5 11.39 17.01 3.40
C HIS A 5 10.83 17.80 4.59
N ASP A 6 9.73 18.54 4.39
CA ASP A 6 9.04 19.24 5.47
C ASP A 6 8.49 18.23 6.48
N LEU A 7 7.89 17.13 6.02
CA LEU A 7 7.45 16.04 6.90
C LEU A 7 8.64 15.44 7.68
N MET A 8 9.75 15.13 7.02
CA MET A 8 10.92 14.59 7.72
C MET A 8 11.44 15.55 8.79
N ARG A 9 11.51 16.86 8.49
CA ARG A 9 11.91 17.88 9.48
C ARG A 9 10.93 17.96 10.64
N HIS A 10 9.63 17.99 10.37
CA HIS A 10 8.58 18.02 11.39
C HIS A 10 8.65 16.82 12.33
N ILE A 11 8.87 15.61 11.80
CA ILE A 11 9.06 14.41 12.62
C ILE A 11 10.27 14.56 13.54
N LEU A 12 11.39 15.07 13.01
CA LEU A 12 12.63 15.22 13.79
C LEU A 12 12.55 16.33 14.85
N SER A 13 11.81 17.41 14.58
CA SER A 13 11.68 18.54 15.52
C SER A 13 10.62 18.31 16.58
N ASP A 14 9.46 17.78 16.19
CA ASP A 14 8.24 17.78 17.02
C ASP A 14 7.77 16.38 17.41
N GLY A 15 8.43 15.33 16.91
CA GLY A 15 8.05 13.95 17.16
C GLY A 15 8.40 13.45 18.55
N VAL A 16 7.61 12.46 19.01
CA VAL A 16 7.79 11.79 20.29
C VAL A 16 8.49 10.45 20.08
N LYS A 17 9.48 10.15 20.93
CA LYS A 17 10.15 8.84 20.96
C LYS A 17 9.18 7.75 21.42
N LYS A 18 9.12 6.64 20.67
CA LYS A 18 8.26 5.48 20.98
C LYS A 18 8.97 4.18 20.63
N GLU A 19 8.77 3.18 21.46
CA GLU A 19 9.10 1.78 21.12
C GLU A 19 8.18 1.25 20.02
N ASP A 20 8.66 0.31 19.23
CA ASP A 20 7.91 -0.33 18.14
C ASP A 20 7.97 -1.87 18.24
N ARG A 21 7.18 -2.57 17.43
CA ARG A 21 7.09 -4.04 17.45
C ARG A 21 8.43 -4.74 17.16
N THR A 22 9.35 -4.09 16.45
CA THR A 22 10.67 -4.65 16.13
C THR A 22 11.73 -4.41 17.20
N GLY A 23 11.43 -3.57 18.21
CA GLY A 23 12.37 -3.20 19.27
C GLY A 23 13.49 -2.24 18.80
N THR A 24 13.30 -1.55 17.68
CA THR A 24 14.26 -0.58 17.13
C THR A 24 14.07 0.80 17.75
N GLY A 25 12.82 1.17 18.03
CA GLY A 25 12.43 2.51 18.47
C GLY A 25 12.25 3.48 17.29
N THR A 26 11.39 4.49 17.50
CA THR A 26 10.97 5.47 16.49
C THR A 26 10.85 6.87 17.08
N ILE A 27 10.94 7.89 16.22
CA ILE A 27 10.42 9.25 16.51
C ILE A 27 9.17 9.42 15.66
N SER A 28 8.04 9.77 16.28
CA SER A 28 6.73 9.70 15.63
C SER A 28 5.87 10.92 15.88
N VAL A 29 5.07 11.26 14.87
CA VAL A 29 3.95 12.21 14.95
C VAL A 29 2.66 11.48 14.55
N PHE A 30 1.50 11.97 14.95
CA PHE A 30 0.20 11.38 14.58
C PHE A 30 -0.65 12.40 13.83
N GLY A 31 -1.05 12.03 12.61
CA GLY A 31 -1.81 12.89 11.70
C GLY A 31 -0.91 13.90 10.97
N TYR A 32 -0.71 13.67 9.68
CA TYR A 32 -0.02 14.61 8.78
C TYR A 32 -0.61 14.48 7.38
N GLN A 33 -0.61 15.57 6.61
CA GLN A 33 -1.14 15.56 5.25
C GLN A 33 -0.14 16.18 4.27
N MET A 34 0.05 15.52 3.13
CA MET A 34 0.77 16.06 1.98
C MET A 34 -0.15 16.06 0.76
N ARG A 35 0.09 17.00 -0.17
CA ARG A 35 -0.60 17.07 -1.46
C ARG A 35 0.44 17.27 -2.56
N PHE A 36 0.24 16.55 -3.67
CA PHE A 36 1.09 16.62 -4.85
C PHE A 36 0.20 16.86 -6.07
N ASP A 37 0.46 17.95 -6.79
CA ASP A 37 -0.18 18.23 -8.06
C ASP A 37 0.52 17.45 -9.17
N LEU A 38 -0.11 16.40 -9.66
CA LEU A 38 0.46 15.50 -10.66
C LEU A 38 0.61 16.17 -12.04
N ALA A 39 -0.09 17.27 -12.31
CA ALA A 39 0.11 18.04 -13.55
C ALA A 39 1.48 18.75 -13.59
N LYS A 40 2.11 18.95 -12.42
CA LYS A 40 3.45 19.55 -12.30
C LYS A 40 4.59 18.53 -12.40
N GLY A 41 4.27 17.24 -12.50
CA GLY A 41 5.24 16.16 -12.64
C GLY A 41 4.99 14.98 -11.70
N PHE A 42 5.77 13.92 -11.89
CA PHE A 42 5.67 12.70 -11.09
C PHE A 42 6.40 12.85 -9.75
N PRO A 43 5.74 12.71 -8.58
CA PRO A 43 6.30 13.02 -7.27
C PRO A 43 7.23 11.91 -6.74
N LEU A 44 8.24 11.54 -7.52
CA LEU A 44 9.30 10.63 -7.09
C LEU A 44 10.37 11.40 -6.30
N VAL A 45 10.77 10.90 -5.13
CA VAL A 45 11.86 11.53 -4.34
C VAL A 45 13.14 11.54 -5.18
N THR A 46 13.79 12.70 -5.28
CA THR A 46 14.98 12.91 -6.12
C THR A 46 16.27 13.08 -5.31
N THR A 47 16.18 13.37 -4.01
CA THR A 47 17.34 13.55 -3.11
C THR A 47 18.01 12.24 -2.71
N LYS A 48 17.45 11.10 -3.12
CA LYS A 48 18.02 9.76 -3.01
C LYS A 48 17.53 8.95 -4.20
N LYS A 49 18.38 8.11 -4.78
CA LYS A 49 17.99 7.19 -5.85
C LYS A 49 17.00 6.15 -5.31
N LEU A 50 15.88 5.98 -6.00
CA LEU A 50 14.85 4.98 -5.67
C LEU A 50 14.90 3.80 -6.64
N HIS A 51 14.55 2.61 -6.14
CA HIS A 51 14.46 1.39 -6.95
C HIS A 51 13.07 1.28 -7.60
N THR A 52 12.83 2.09 -8.64
CA THR A 52 11.52 2.24 -9.29
C THR A 52 10.97 0.95 -9.89
N LYS A 53 11.84 0.03 -10.32
CA LYS A 53 11.46 -1.31 -10.80
C LYS A 53 10.60 -2.05 -9.78
N SER A 54 10.98 -2.02 -8.49
CA SER A 54 10.18 -2.68 -7.43
C SER A 54 8.81 -2.05 -7.28
N ILE A 55 8.72 -0.71 -7.29
CA ILE A 55 7.47 0.03 -7.12
C ILE A 55 6.48 -0.33 -8.24
N ILE A 56 6.96 -0.41 -9.49
CA ILE A 56 6.11 -0.74 -10.64
C ILE A 56 5.60 -2.18 -10.55
N HIS A 57 6.49 -3.15 -10.33
CA HIS A 57 6.08 -4.56 -10.24
C HIS A 57 5.18 -4.84 -9.04
N GLU A 58 5.39 -4.19 -7.90
CA GLU A 58 4.51 -4.31 -6.74
C GLU A 58 3.09 -3.82 -7.07
N LEU A 59 2.95 -2.67 -7.72
CA LEU A 59 1.62 -2.18 -8.13
C LEU A 59 0.94 -3.11 -9.14
N LEU A 60 1.69 -3.64 -10.12
CA LEU A 60 1.15 -4.61 -11.08
C LEU A 60 0.70 -5.89 -10.39
N TRP A 61 1.47 -6.37 -9.42
CA TRP A 61 1.17 -7.54 -8.60
C TRP A 61 -0.11 -7.34 -7.75
N PHE A 62 -0.25 -6.18 -7.08
CA PHE A 62 -1.50 -5.83 -6.40
C PHE A 62 -2.70 -5.79 -7.36
N LEU A 63 -2.53 -5.21 -8.54
CA LEU A 63 -3.59 -5.12 -9.54
C LEU A 63 -3.93 -6.49 -10.13
N GLN A 64 -3.04 -7.48 -10.14
CA GLN A 64 -3.36 -8.86 -10.50
C GLN A 64 -4.19 -9.59 -9.43
N GLY A 65 -4.21 -9.07 -8.20
CA GLY A 65 -4.87 -9.70 -7.07
C GLY A 65 -4.02 -10.75 -6.36
N GLU A 66 -2.74 -10.80 -6.71
CA GLU A 66 -1.79 -11.79 -6.21
C GLU A 66 -1.37 -11.49 -4.76
N THR A 67 -1.05 -12.55 -4.02
CA THR A 67 -0.52 -12.49 -2.64
C THR A 67 0.70 -13.37 -2.44
N ASN A 68 1.09 -14.15 -3.44
CA ASN A 68 2.32 -14.92 -3.44
C ASN A 68 3.48 -14.10 -4.05
N VAL A 69 4.66 -14.13 -3.42
CA VAL A 69 5.84 -13.38 -3.86
C VAL A 69 6.53 -13.95 -5.12
N LYS A 70 6.06 -15.07 -5.68
CA LYS A 70 6.68 -15.68 -6.86
C LYS A 70 6.80 -14.72 -8.04
N TYR A 71 5.73 -14.01 -8.40
CA TYR A 71 5.76 -13.01 -9.48
C TYR A 71 6.82 -11.94 -9.22
N LEU A 72 6.92 -11.46 -7.98
CA LEU A 72 7.91 -10.45 -7.58
C LEU A 72 9.34 -11.01 -7.73
N LYS A 73 9.58 -12.22 -7.23
CA LYS A 73 10.87 -12.91 -7.32
C LYS A 73 11.30 -13.17 -8.77
N ASP A 74 10.38 -13.65 -9.62
CA ASP A 74 10.63 -13.87 -11.05
C ASP A 74 11.02 -12.57 -11.78
N ASN A 75 10.54 -11.42 -11.28
CA ASN A 75 10.89 -10.10 -11.81
C ASN A 75 12.06 -9.43 -11.07
N GLY A 76 12.76 -10.14 -10.18
CA GLY A 76 13.91 -9.63 -9.44
C GLY A 76 13.54 -8.57 -8.38
N VAL A 77 12.36 -8.71 -7.77
CA VAL A 77 11.86 -7.86 -6.68
C VAL A 77 11.76 -8.69 -5.40
N SER A 78 12.38 -8.22 -4.33
CA SER A 78 12.53 -8.96 -3.06
C SER A 78 11.91 -8.27 -1.84
N ILE A 79 11.20 -7.15 -2.03
CA ILE A 79 10.74 -6.26 -0.95
C ILE A 79 9.68 -6.85 -0.02
N TRP A 80 9.20 -8.07 -0.30
CA TRP A 80 8.21 -8.80 0.48
C TRP A 80 8.77 -10.11 1.05
N ASN A 81 10.05 -10.42 0.82
CA ASN A 81 10.62 -11.72 1.15
C ASN A 81 10.62 -12.01 2.65
N GLU A 82 10.81 -10.98 3.49
CA GLU A 82 10.93 -11.12 4.94
C GLU A 82 9.60 -11.46 5.63
N TRP A 83 8.47 -11.29 4.96
CA TRP A 83 7.13 -11.55 5.50
C TRP A 83 6.46 -12.78 4.91
N ALA A 84 6.96 -13.28 3.77
CA ALA A 84 6.38 -14.42 3.10
C ALA A 84 6.71 -15.72 3.85
N ASP A 85 5.76 -16.65 3.88
CA ASP A 85 5.99 -17.98 4.44
C ASP A 85 6.91 -18.84 3.55
N GLU A 86 7.13 -20.10 3.94
CA GLU A 86 7.96 -21.05 3.20
C GLU A 86 7.47 -21.33 1.77
N ASN A 87 6.17 -21.12 1.50
CA ASN A 87 5.55 -21.28 0.18
C ASN A 87 5.49 -19.94 -0.59
N GLY A 88 5.93 -18.85 0.02
CA GLY A 88 5.90 -17.51 -0.56
C GLY A 88 4.58 -16.77 -0.36
N GLU A 89 3.68 -17.26 0.49
CA GLU A 89 2.38 -16.64 0.74
C GLU A 89 2.44 -15.55 1.81
N LEU A 90 1.63 -14.51 1.64
CA LEU A 90 1.48 -13.40 2.60
C LEU A 90 0.10 -13.37 3.28
N GLY A 91 -0.77 -14.34 2.97
CA GLY A 91 -2.19 -14.29 3.31
C GLY A 91 -2.96 -13.26 2.48
N PRO A 92 -4.21 -12.92 2.84
CA PRO A 92 -5.10 -12.10 2.02
C PRO A 92 -4.78 -10.60 2.14
N VAL A 93 -3.56 -10.18 1.80
CA VAL A 93 -3.10 -8.78 1.81
C VAL A 93 -3.68 -7.98 0.63
N TYR A 94 -3.15 -6.77 0.39
CA TYR A 94 -3.66 -5.76 -0.55
C TYR A 94 -4.28 -6.29 -1.84
N GLY A 95 -3.55 -7.09 -2.64
CA GLY A 95 -4.04 -7.61 -3.92
C GLY A 95 -5.35 -8.39 -3.77
N SER A 96 -5.39 -9.31 -2.81
CA SER A 96 -6.60 -10.08 -2.47
C SER A 96 -7.76 -9.16 -2.07
N GLN A 97 -7.52 -8.17 -1.21
CA GLN A 97 -8.59 -7.24 -0.80
C GLN A 97 -9.05 -6.32 -1.94
N TRP A 98 -8.14 -5.87 -2.81
CA TRP A 98 -8.46 -4.97 -3.92
C TRP A 98 -9.27 -5.65 -5.02
N ARG A 99 -8.95 -6.91 -5.34
CA ARG A 99 -9.54 -7.63 -6.48
C ARG A 99 -10.59 -8.68 -6.06
N SER A 100 -10.54 -9.16 -4.82
CA SER A 100 -11.26 -10.36 -4.36
C SER A 100 -11.70 -10.27 -2.88
N TRP A 101 -12.13 -9.10 -2.41
CA TRP A 101 -12.59 -8.92 -1.02
C TRP A 101 -13.71 -9.92 -0.68
N LYS A 102 -13.54 -10.68 0.41
CA LYS A 102 -14.52 -11.67 0.88
C LYS A 102 -15.54 -11.05 1.84
N GLY A 103 -16.81 -11.06 1.43
CA GLY A 103 -17.94 -10.63 2.24
C GLY A 103 -18.55 -11.75 3.09
N ALA A 104 -19.49 -11.40 3.98
CA ALA A 104 -20.09 -12.31 4.95
C ALA A 104 -20.86 -13.50 4.32
N ASN A 105 -21.34 -13.37 3.08
CA ASN A 105 -22.18 -14.37 2.41
C ASN A 105 -21.44 -15.16 1.32
N GLY A 106 -20.10 -15.22 1.38
CA GLY A 106 -19.28 -15.82 0.33
C GLY A 106 -19.17 -14.98 -0.96
N GLU A 107 -19.80 -13.80 -0.99
CA GLU A 107 -19.62 -12.82 -2.05
C GLU A 107 -18.16 -12.39 -2.14
N THR A 108 -17.70 -12.17 -3.37
CA THR A 108 -16.37 -11.65 -3.67
C THR A 108 -16.51 -10.33 -4.41
N ILE A 109 -15.86 -9.28 -3.90
CA ILE A 109 -15.97 -7.91 -4.41
C ILE A 109 -14.64 -7.47 -5.05
N ASP A 110 -14.68 -7.16 -6.35
CA ASP A 110 -13.57 -6.52 -7.07
C ASP A 110 -13.71 -4.99 -6.98
N GLN A 111 -13.07 -4.40 -5.96
CA GLN A 111 -13.15 -2.98 -5.67
C GLN A 111 -12.51 -2.12 -6.77
N ILE A 112 -11.44 -2.60 -7.42
CA ILE A 112 -10.76 -1.89 -8.51
C ILE A 112 -11.68 -1.76 -9.73
N THR A 113 -12.32 -2.86 -10.13
CA THR A 113 -13.29 -2.82 -11.23
C THR A 113 -14.47 -1.93 -10.90
N GLN A 114 -14.99 -2.01 -9.66
CA GLN A 114 -16.10 -1.17 -9.22
C GLN A 114 -15.75 0.33 -9.24
N VAL A 115 -14.61 0.74 -8.67
CA VAL A 115 -14.23 2.16 -8.62
C VAL A 115 -13.96 2.72 -10.01
N ILE A 116 -13.32 1.96 -10.91
CA ILE A 116 -13.12 2.37 -12.31
C ILE A 116 -14.47 2.59 -13.01
N ASN A 117 -15.42 1.67 -12.82
CA ASN A 117 -16.75 1.79 -13.39
C ASN A 117 -17.53 2.98 -12.83
N GLN A 118 -17.41 3.26 -11.53
CA GLN A 118 -18.03 4.43 -10.90
C GLN A 118 -17.41 5.74 -11.39
N ILE A 119 -16.08 5.84 -11.53
CA ILE A 119 -15.43 7.03 -12.12
C ILE A 119 -15.98 7.31 -13.53
N LYS A 120 -16.16 6.26 -14.34
CA LYS A 120 -16.69 6.40 -15.72
C LYS A 120 -18.16 6.79 -15.78
N LYS A 121 -19.00 6.27 -14.88
CA LYS A 121 -20.47 6.38 -14.96
C LYS A 121 -21.09 7.39 -13.99
N ASN A 122 -20.42 7.66 -12.87
CA ASN A 122 -20.88 8.52 -11.78
C ASN A 122 -19.67 9.19 -11.10
N PRO A 123 -18.95 10.08 -11.82
CA PRO A 123 -17.69 10.67 -11.35
C PRO A 123 -17.85 11.54 -10.09
N ASP A 124 -19.04 12.11 -9.85
CA ASP A 124 -19.33 12.96 -8.69
C ASP A 124 -19.66 12.16 -7.42
N SER A 125 -19.63 10.83 -7.51
CA SER A 125 -19.82 9.95 -6.36
C SER A 125 -18.81 10.28 -5.27
N ARG A 126 -19.31 10.50 -4.05
CA ARG A 126 -18.48 10.69 -2.85
C ARG A 126 -18.10 9.35 -2.17
N ARG A 127 -18.33 8.24 -2.87
CA ARG A 127 -18.13 6.86 -2.38
C ARG A 127 -17.16 6.06 -3.27
N LEU A 128 -16.29 6.77 -3.99
CA LEU A 128 -15.21 6.16 -4.77
C LEU A 128 -14.09 5.71 -3.82
N ILE A 129 -14.21 4.51 -3.28
CA ILE A 129 -13.35 3.99 -2.21
C ILE A 129 -12.84 2.60 -2.59
N VAL A 130 -11.57 2.35 -2.28
CA VAL A 130 -10.98 1.01 -2.22
C VAL A 130 -10.39 0.87 -0.82
N SER A 131 -10.75 -0.19 -0.10
CA SER A 131 -10.24 -0.49 1.25
C SER A 131 -9.46 -1.79 1.26
N ALA A 132 -8.29 -1.79 1.90
CA ALA A 132 -7.56 -3.02 2.23
C ALA A 132 -7.83 -3.50 3.68
N TRP A 133 -8.62 -2.74 4.46
CA TRP A 133 -8.85 -3.02 5.87
C TRP A 133 -10.05 -3.95 6.08
N ASN A 134 -9.88 -5.24 5.78
CA ASN A 134 -10.88 -6.26 6.05
C ASN A 134 -10.70 -6.83 7.46
N VAL A 135 -11.51 -6.33 8.40
CA VAL A 135 -11.42 -6.65 9.84
C VAL A 135 -11.41 -8.16 10.12
N ALA A 136 -12.15 -8.95 9.34
CA ALA A 136 -12.23 -10.41 9.54
C ALA A 136 -10.97 -11.16 9.08
N ASP A 137 -10.16 -10.55 8.22
CA ASP A 137 -8.99 -11.17 7.60
C ASP A 137 -7.65 -10.64 8.12
N VAL A 138 -7.62 -9.54 8.90
CA VAL A 138 -6.36 -8.92 9.39
C VAL A 138 -5.44 -9.94 10.06
N ASN A 139 -5.95 -10.81 10.92
CA ASN A 139 -5.15 -11.82 11.64
C ASN A 139 -4.54 -12.91 10.73
N LYS A 140 -4.94 -12.97 9.46
CA LYS A 140 -4.42 -13.93 8.47
C LYS A 140 -3.36 -13.28 7.56
N MET A 141 -3.16 -11.96 7.65
CA MET A 141 -2.17 -11.23 6.88
C MET A 141 -0.80 -11.30 7.58
N ALA A 142 0.28 -11.36 6.80
CA ALA A 142 1.64 -11.46 7.35
C ALA A 142 2.18 -10.18 8.04
N LEU A 143 1.40 -9.09 8.09
CA LEU A 143 1.82 -7.74 8.52
C LEU A 143 1.44 -7.41 9.96
#